data_AF-A0A0C9UVE5-F1
#
_entry.id   AF-A0A0C9UVE5-F1
#
_cell.length_a   1.000
_cell.length_b   1.000
_cell.length_c   1.000
_cell.angle_alpha   90.00
_cell.angle_beta   90.00
_cell.angle_gamma   90.00
#
_symmetry.space_group_name_H-M   'P 1'
#
loop_
_entity.id
_entity.type
_entity.pdbx_description
1 polymer ?
#
loop_
_entity_poly.entity_id
_entity_poly.type
_entity_poly.pdbx_seq_one_letter_code
_entity_poly.pdbx_strand_id
1 'polypeptide(L)' 'MRLGGIIYFGGSHFVSRIFSKENGVYFNDGLSTGRQCIYEGSFMNLSPQDLWIKNNKKAVTVIY' A
#
# COMPACT_ATOMS: atom_id res chain seq x y z
N MET A 1 -8.10 2.07 -16.75
CA MET A 1 -7.27 2.49 -15.61
C MET A 1 -7.62 1.63 -14.41
N ARG A 2 -6.62 1.16 -13.67
CA ARG A 2 -6.84 0.29 -12.50
C ARG A 2 -5.87 0.72 -11.41
N LEU A 3 -6.34 0.83 -10.17
CA LEU A 3 -5.47 1.10 -9.04
C LEU A 3 -4.30 0.10 -9.00
N GLY A 4 -3.08 0.59 -9.22
CA GLY A 4 -1.84 -0.18 -9.19
C GLY A 4 -1.05 0.00 -7.88
N GLY A 5 -1.24 1.11 -7.19
CA GLY A 5 -0.61 1.32 -5.88
C GLY A 5 -1.04 2.61 -5.18
N ILE A 6 -0.72 2.68 -3.88
CA ILE A 6 -0.85 3.86 -3.04
C ILE A 6 0.46 4.06 -2.28
N ILE A 7 0.94 5.30 -2.28
CA ILE A 7 2.05 5.74 -1.43
C ILE A 7 1.47 6.47 -0.23
N TYR A 8 1.97 6.12 0.96
CA TYR A 8 1.57 6.70 2.24
C TYR A 8 2.74 7.44 2.87
N PHE A 9 2.47 8.53 3.59
CA PHE A 9 3.46 9.30 4.33
C PHE A 9 3.03 9.58 5.77
N GLY A 10 4.00 9.60 6.67
CA GLY A 10 3.84 9.96 8.09
C GLY A 10 5.10 9.59 8.86
N GLY A 11 5.45 10.33 9.92
CA GLY A 11 6.67 10.07 10.69
C GLY A 11 7.95 10.08 9.84
N SER A 12 8.05 11.03 8.90
CA SER A 12 9.22 11.27 8.04
C SER A 12 9.64 10.11 7.12
N HIS A 13 8.74 9.18 6.83
CA HIS A 13 9.06 8.00 6.03
C HIS A 13 7.87 7.53 5.18
N PHE A 14 8.11 7.35 3.87
CA PHE A 14 7.14 6.82 2.92
C PHE A 14 7.03 5.30 2.95
N VAL A 15 5.82 4.78 2.84
CA VAL A 15 5.57 3.35 2.62
C VAL A 15 4.61 3.16 1.46
N SER A 16 4.56 1.96 0.91
CA SER A 16 3.77 1.68 -0.28
C SER A 16 2.89 0.45 -0.10
N ARG A 17 1.74 0.50 -0.77
CA ARG A 17 0.89 -0.66 -1.04
C ARG A 17 0.74 -0.81 -2.55
N ILE A 18 0.97 -2.02 -3.04
CA ILE A 18 0.91 -2.38 -4.46
C ILE A 18 -0.24 -3.36 -4.67
N PHE A 19 -0.97 -3.20 -5.77
CA PHE A 19 -2.12 -4.05 -6.10
C PHE A 19 -1.83 -4.86 -7.37
N SER A 20 -1.87 -6.19 -7.28
CA SER A 20 -1.71 -7.07 -8.45
C SER A 20 -2.98 -7.12 -9.29
N LYS A 21 -2.90 -7.74 -10.46
CA LYS A 21 -4.05 -7.96 -11.35
C LYS A 21 -5.07 -8.96 -10.76
N GLU A 22 -4.63 -9.87 -9.91
CA GLU A 22 -5.47 -10.86 -9.23
C GLU A 22 -6.03 -10.36 -7.90
N ASN A 23 -6.02 -9.04 -7.67
CA ASN A 23 -6.45 -8.39 -6.43
C ASN A 23 -5.53 -8.64 -5.23
N GLY A 24 -4.30 -9.14 -5.43
CA GLY A 24 -3.33 -9.26 -4.36
C GLY A 24 -2.87 -7.89 -3.86
N VAL A 25 -2.68 -7.78 -2.55
CA VAL A 25 -2.21 -6.58 -1.86
C VAL A 25 -0.84 -6.86 -1.29
N TYR A 26 0.13 -6.00 -1.63
CA TYR A 26 1.51 -6.15 -1.20
C TYR A 26 2.00 -4.86 -0.54
N PHE A 27 2.71 -4.99 0.58
CA PHE A 27 3.26 -3.88 1.35
C PHE A 27 4.77 -3.82 1.24
N ASN A 28 5.32 -2.61 1.14
CA ASN A 28 6.76 -2.37 1.20
C ASN A 28 7.02 -1.04 1.94
N ASP A 29 7.87 -1.09 2.96
CA ASP A 29 8.34 0.09 3.68
C ASP A 29 9.80 0.44 3.35
N GLY A 30 10.51 -0.35 2.55
CA GLY A 30 11.90 -0.08 2.15
C GLY A 30 12.95 -0.13 3.27
N LEU A 31 12.54 -0.05 4.55
CA LEU A 31 13.39 -0.14 5.73
C LEU A 31 13.48 -1.58 6.23
N SER A 32 12.34 -2.15 6.65
CA SER A 32 12.26 -3.52 7.16
C SER A 32 12.06 -4.52 6.03
N THR A 33 11.31 -4.15 4.99
CA THR A 33 11.05 -5.02 3.84
C THR A 33 12.19 -5.00 2.81
N GLY A 34 13.04 -3.97 2.83
CA GLY A 34 14.09 -3.75 1.85
C GLY A 34 13.55 -3.83 0.42
N ARG A 35 14.15 -4.72 -0.40
CA ARG A 35 13.76 -4.91 -1.81
C ARG A 35 12.51 -5.78 -2.02
N GLN A 36 11.95 -6.38 -0.97
CA GLN A 36 10.85 -7.33 -1.07
C GLN A 36 9.52 -6.66 -0.72
N CYS A 37 8.42 -7.17 -1.27
CA CYS A 37 7.08 -6.80 -0.84
C CYS A 37 6.45 -7.95 -0.06
N ILE A 38 5.73 -7.65 1.01
CA ILE A 38 5.04 -8.62 1.86
C ILE A 38 3.60 -8.70 1.40
N TYR A 39 3.10 -9.91 1.13
CA TYR A 39 1.70 -10.13 0.82
C TYR A 39 0.83 -9.89 2.07
N GLU A 40 -0.17 -9.02 1.97
CA GLU A 40 -1.08 -8.66 3.08
C GLU A 40 -2.51 -9.18 2.88
N GLY A 41 -2.83 -9.76 1.72
CA GLY A 41 -4.16 -10.31 1.44
C GLY A 41 -4.76 -9.80 0.13
N SER A 42 -6.10 -9.78 0.06
CA SER A 42 -6.85 -9.36 -1.12
C SER A 42 -7.41 -7.95 -0.98
N PHE A 43 -7.41 -7.20 -2.08
CA PHE A 43 -8.00 -5.86 -2.18
C PHE A 43 -9.49 -5.88 -1.84
N MET A 44 -10.16 -7.01 -2.10
CA MET A 44 -11.58 -7.20 -1.78
C MET A 44 -11.86 -7.16 -0.27
N ASN A 45 -10.84 -7.34 0.57
CA ASN A 45 -10.97 -7.35 2.02
C ASN A 45 -10.65 -5.99 2.65
N LEU A 46 -10.26 -4.99 1.85
CA LEU A 46 -9.93 -3.66 2.35
C LEU A 46 -11.18 -2.77 2.36
N SER A 47 -11.39 -2.09 3.48
CA SER A 47 -12.37 -1.01 3.53
C SER A 47 -11.81 0.26 2.88
N PRO A 48 -12.66 1.23 2.49
CA PRO A 48 -12.19 2.54 2.03
C PRO A 48 -11.24 3.22 3.03
N GLN A 49 -11.44 3.05 4.34
CA GLN A 49 -10.58 3.62 5.37
C GLN A 49 -9.18 3.02 5.33
N ASP A 50 -9.06 1.71 5.07
CA ASP A 50 -7.77 1.02 4.94
C ASP A 50 -6.98 1.52 3.73
N LEU A 51 -7.66 2.06 2.71
CA LEU A 51 -7.00 2.67 1.55
C LEU A 51 -6.40 4.03 1.89
N TRP A 52 -7.05 4.81 2.78
CA TRP A 52 -6.59 6.13 3.19
C TRP A 52 -5.51 6.11 4.26
N ILE A 53 -5.55 5.11 5.16
CA ILE A 53 -4.62 5.01 6.29
C ILE A 53 -3.97 3.63 6.32
N LYS A 54 -2.63 3.60 6.37
CA LYS A 54 -1.84 2.39 6.59
C LYS A 54 -0.78 2.65 7.65
N ASN A 55 -0.77 1.86 8.73
CA ASN A 55 0.21 1.96 9.82
C ASN A 55 0.37 3.42 10.34
N ASN A 56 -0.75 4.11 10.58
CA ASN A 56 -0.80 5.54 10.98
C ASN A 56 -0.21 6.54 9.97
N LYS A 57 -0.01 6.14 8.72
CA LYS A 57 0.43 6.99 7.61
C LYS A 57 -0.73 7.25 6.65
N LYS A 58 -0.81 8.47 6.12
CA LYS A 58 -1.89 8.91 5.23
C LYS A 58 -1.51 8.72 3.77
N ALA A 59 -2.45 8.31 2.93
CA ALA A 59 -2.24 8.26 1.48
C ALA A 59 -1.89 9.66 0.94
N VAL A 60 -0.88 9.74 0.08
CA VAL A 60 -0.40 10.99 -0.53
C VAL A 60 -0.33 10.94 -2.05
N THR A 61 -0.17 9.74 -2.63
CA THR A 61 -0.13 9.53 -4.09
C THR A 61 -0.82 8.22 -4.44
N VAL A 62 -1.51 8.22 -5.58
CA VAL A 62 -2.21 7.05 -6.15
C VAL A 62 -1.65 6.77 -7.54
N ILE A 63 -1.47 5.48 -7.86
CA ILE A 63 -0.95 5.00 -9.15
C ILE A 63 -2.05 4.18 -9.84
N TYR A 64 -2.31 4.42 -11.14
CA TYR A 64 -3.41 3.84 -11.93
C TYR A 64 -2.95 3.14 -13.23
#